data_AF-A0A0F7PJJ5-F1
#
_entry.id   AF-A0A0F7PJJ5-F1
#
_cell.length_a   1.000
_cell.length_b   1.000
_cell.length_c   1.000
_cell.angle_alpha   90.00
_cell.angle_beta   90.00
_cell.angle_gamma   90.00
#
_symmetry.space_group_name_H-M   'P 1'
#
loop_
_entity.id
_entity.type
_entity.pdbx_description
1 polymer ?
#
loop_
_entity_poly.entity_id
_entity_poly.type
_entity_poly.pdbx_seq_one_letter_code
_entity_poly.pdbx_strand_id
1 'polypeptide(L)'
;MKSLLGQPYEIERPIKGQFDLNKEGVNHLIQLIEQRIAQQNEFDLIEFNAKIGYADGHIRTISNIETFSSYVDTSNSETVSIKFIITYLIFFPGKEIPEKQEIDFKAFSSHNFLSRSYKPGVFITGSNYDTYGIVYLIRSTERTWAEDIDNMLKASLDDFIIDEKTPYKLISIVRSIFVSIFLASSVGVPVIVDYYRTKAQIDNIITPIFNKNDGIEKFYSSTIEVLRRYLEVGPSAFQILYYIIFFASMIFFSIWVGNSGSKKKSYVVLNKKAEKSMKEFRFEQSKEPFRLVRDVFIGLIVSSVANYAFYFVTKI
;
A
#
# COMPACT_ATOMS: atom_id res chain seq x y z
N MET A 1 -44.26 -33.20 5.18
CA MET A 1 -42.81 -32.98 5.38
C MET A 1 -42.64 -31.57 5.94
N LYS A 2 -42.76 -31.42 7.26
CA LYS A 2 -42.52 -30.16 7.97
C LYS A 2 -41.01 -29.93 7.99
N SER A 3 -40.60 -28.68 7.73
CA SER A 3 -39.24 -28.15 7.71
C SER A 3 -38.31 -28.89 8.68
N LEU A 4 -37.55 -29.86 8.17
CA LEU A 4 -36.61 -30.68 8.95
C LEU A 4 -35.26 -29.98 9.15
N LEU A 5 -35.12 -28.79 8.58
CA LEU A 5 -33.96 -27.92 8.68
C LEU A 5 -34.51 -26.53 9.01
N GLY A 6 -33.94 -25.85 10.01
CA GLY A 6 -34.19 -24.44 10.26
C GLY A 6 -33.91 -23.60 9.00
N GLN A 7 -34.38 -22.35 8.97
CA GLN A 7 -34.05 -21.46 7.87
C GLN A 7 -32.52 -21.26 7.81
N PRO A 8 -31.86 -21.56 6.68
CA PRO A 8 -30.42 -21.38 6.58
C PRO A 8 -30.10 -19.88 6.67
N TYR A 9 -29.21 -19.55 7.59
CA TYR A 9 -28.70 -18.22 7.84
C TYR A 9 -27.19 -18.21 7.54
N GLU A 10 -26.73 -17.24 6.78
CA GLU A 10 -25.33 -17.13 6.38
C GLU A 10 -24.77 -15.75 6.76
N ILE A 11 -23.61 -15.73 7.40
CA ILE A 11 -22.82 -14.52 7.65
C ILE A 11 -21.49 -14.66 6.91
N GLU A 12 -21.30 -13.87 5.86
CA GLU A 12 -20.00 -13.72 5.19
C GLU A 12 -19.34 -12.41 5.65
N ARG A 13 -18.11 -12.48 6.15
CA ARG A 13 -17.36 -11.29 6.55
C ARG A 13 -15.96 -11.26 5.93
N PRO A 14 -15.67 -10.27 5.06
CA PRO A 14 -14.31 -9.94 4.67
C PRO A 14 -13.65 -9.06 5.72
N ILE A 15 -12.45 -9.43 6.16
CA ILE A 15 -11.58 -8.61 7.01
C ILE A 15 -10.55 -7.94 6.11
N LYS A 16 -10.49 -6.61 6.18
CA LYS A 16 -9.57 -5.78 5.38
C LYS A 16 -8.37 -5.39 6.22
N GLY A 17 -7.18 -5.49 5.63
CA GLY A 17 -5.94 -5.09 6.29
C GLY A 17 -4.77 -5.99 5.91
N GLN A 18 -3.57 -5.49 6.19
CA GLN A 18 -2.39 -6.35 6.18
C GLN A 18 -2.48 -7.30 7.37
N PHE A 19 -2.05 -8.54 7.21
CA PHE A 19 -2.11 -9.52 8.29
C PHE A 19 -0.93 -10.46 8.23
N ASP A 20 -0.53 -10.97 9.40
CA ASP A 20 0.40 -12.08 9.51
C ASP A 20 -0.26 -13.20 10.30
N LEU A 21 -0.73 -14.21 9.56
CA LEU A 21 -1.40 -15.36 10.14
C LEU A 21 -0.42 -16.54 10.19
N ASN A 22 0.13 -16.81 11.36
CA ASN A 22 0.98 -17.96 11.59
C ASN A 22 0.17 -19.21 11.99
N LYS A 23 0.86 -20.36 12.06
CA LYS A 23 0.24 -21.63 12.47
C LYS A 23 -0.38 -21.55 13.86
N GLU A 24 0.30 -20.89 14.79
CA GLU A 24 -0.20 -20.68 16.15
C GLU A 24 -1.52 -19.88 16.16
N GLY A 25 -1.61 -18.84 15.33
CA GLY A 25 -2.82 -18.04 15.16
C GLY A 25 -3.99 -18.86 14.59
N VAL A 26 -3.74 -19.70 13.60
CA VAL A 26 -4.78 -20.60 13.06
C VAL A 26 -5.23 -21.62 14.10
N ASN A 27 -4.31 -22.25 14.82
CA ASN A 27 -4.63 -23.17 15.90
C ASN A 27 -5.43 -22.47 17.00
N HIS A 28 -5.06 -21.23 17.35
CA HIS A 28 -5.76 -20.43 18.32
C HIS A 28 -7.21 -20.14 17.88
N LEU A 29 -7.43 -19.77 16.61
CA LEU A 29 -8.78 -19.58 16.07
C LEU A 29 -9.64 -20.85 16.16
N ILE A 30 -9.08 -22.01 15.79
CA ILE A 30 -9.79 -23.29 15.88
C ILE A 30 -10.15 -23.58 17.34
N GLN A 31 -9.21 -23.42 18.26
CA GLN A 31 -9.43 -23.63 19.69
C GLN A 31 -10.47 -22.66 20.27
N LEU A 32 -10.45 -21.40 19.86
CA LEU A 32 -11.45 -20.41 20.28
C LEU A 32 -12.85 -20.80 19.83
N ILE A 33 -13.00 -21.26 18.57
CA ILE A 33 -14.27 -21.78 18.06
C ILE A 33 -14.75 -22.96 18.91
N GLU A 34 -13.89 -23.97 19.12
CA GLU A 34 -14.25 -25.16 19.91
C GLU A 34 -14.62 -24.82 21.35
N GLN A 35 -13.81 -23.98 22.02
CA GLN A 35 -14.08 -23.53 23.38
C GLN A 35 -15.40 -22.76 23.47
N ARG A 36 -15.68 -21.88 22.49
CA ARG A 36 -16.90 -21.09 22.50
C ARG A 36 -18.14 -21.95 22.30
N ILE A 37 -18.09 -22.92 21.40
CA ILE A 37 -19.18 -23.87 21.19
C ILE A 37 -19.39 -24.72 22.45
N ALA A 38 -18.31 -25.26 23.03
CA ALA A 38 -18.35 -26.08 24.25
C ALA A 38 -18.97 -25.35 25.46
N GLN A 39 -18.76 -24.04 25.57
CA GLN A 39 -19.34 -23.23 26.63
C GLN A 39 -20.85 -23.02 26.49
N GLN A 40 -21.37 -23.06 25.26
CA GLN A 40 -22.76 -22.71 24.97
C GLN A 40 -23.66 -23.93 24.82
N ASN A 41 -23.14 -25.02 24.23
CA ASN A 41 -23.94 -26.17 23.82
C ASN A 41 -23.11 -27.46 23.88
N GLU A 42 -23.81 -28.59 23.98
CA GLU A 42 -23.23 -29.88 23.61
C GLU A 42 -23.08 -29.94 22.08
N PHE A 43 -21.98 -30.53 21.60
CA PHE A 43 -21.68 -30.57 20.18
C PHE A 43 -20.83 -31.79 19.80
N ASP A 44 -20.98 -32.20 18.55
CA ASP A 44 -20.13 -33.21 17.91
C ASP A 44 -19.41 -32.60 16.70
N LEU A 45 -18.09 -32.82 16.60
CA LEU A 45 -17.33 -32.47 15.40
C LEU A 45 -17.56 -33.52 14.32
N ILE A 46 -18.11 -33.10 13.18
CA ILE A 46 -18.42 -34.00 12.05
C ILE A 46 -17.28 -34.04 11.05
N GLU A 47 -16.77 -32.86 10.69
CA GLU A 47 -15.76 -32.76 9.66
C GLU A 47 -14.84 -31.57 9.95
N PHE A 48 -13.55 -31.81 9.77
CA PHE A 48 -12.56 -30.77 9.62
C PHE A 48 -11.84 -30.97 8.29
N ASN A 49 -11.67 -29.90 7.51
CA ASN A 49 -10.90 -29.96 6.27
C ASN A 49 -10.08 -28.68 6.10
N ALA A 50 -8.77 -28.76 6.30
CA ALA A 50 -7.83 -27.69 6.01
C ALA A 50 -7.13 -27.93 4.67
N LYS A 51 -7.08 -26.91 3.81
CA LYS A 51 -6.33 -26.86 2.55
C LYS A 51 -5.29 -25.76 2.64
N ILE A 52 -4.03 -26.15 2.55
CA ILE A 52 -2.88 -25.24 2.56
C ILE A 52 -2.39 -25.08 1.12
N GLY A 53 -2.37 -23.85 0.63
CA GLY A 53 -1.90 -23.51 -0.71
C GLY A 53 -0.47 -22.97 -0.70
N TYR A 54 0.29 -23.37 -1.71
CA TYR A 54 1.70 -23.03 -1.89
C TYR A 54 1.93 -22.14 -3.13
N ALA A 55 3.02 -21.38 -3.14
CA ALA A 55 3.35 -20.48 -4.24
C ALA A 55 3.63 -21.20 -5.57
N ASP A 56 4.08 -22.44 -5.53
CA ASP A 56 4.24 -23.32 -6.71
C ASP A 56 2.91 -23.89 -7.22
N GLY A 57 1.80 -23.63 -6.53
CA GLY A 57 0.47 -24.12 -6.89
C GLY A 57 0.10 -25.47 -6.29
N HIS A 58 0.97 -26.11 -5.50
CA HIS A 58 0.59 -27.30 -4.75
C HIS A 58 -0.43 -26.97 -3.67
N ILE A 59 -1.25 -27.98 -3.33
CA ILE A 59 -2.26 -27.90 -2.27
C ILE A 59 -2.13 -29.13 -1.40
N ARG A 60 -2.02 -28.94 -0.09
CA ARG A 60 -2.04 -30.01 0.90
C ARG A 60 -3.35 -29.97 1.67
N THR A 61 -4.04 -31.10 1.74
CA THR A 61 -5.30 -31.26 2.48
C THR A 61 -5.05 -32.03 3.78
N ILE A 62 -5.58 -31.54 4.89
CA ILE A 62 -5.51 -32.16 6.21
C ILE A 62 -6.94 -32.25 6.74
N SER A 63 -7.41 -33.46 7.03
CA SER A 63 -8.81 -33.72 7.37
C SER A 63 -9.10 -33.88 8.88
N ASN A 64 -8.12 -33.56 9.72
CA ASN A 64 -8.25 -33.76 11.17
C ASN A 64 -7.52 -32.63 11.93
N ILE A 65 -8.12 -32.15 13.02
CA ILE A 65 -7.64 -30.99 13.80
C ILE A 65 -6.31 -31.33 14.48
N GLU A 66 -6.20 -32.49 15.12
CA GLU A 66 -4.98 -32.91 15.82
C GLU A 66 -3.80 -33.08 14.86
N THR A 67 -4.08 -33.60 13.67
CA THR A 67 -3.11 -33.71 12.58
C THR A 67 -2.67 -32.33 12.09
N PHE A 68 -3.59 -31.38 11.97
CA PHE A 68 -3.27 -30.00 11.62
C PHE A 68 -2.43 -29.31 12.71
N SER A 69 -2.78 -29.49 13.98
CA SER A 69 -2.03 -28.89 15.09
C SER A 69 -0.61 -29.45 15.21
N SER A 70 -0.40 -30.74 14.93
CA SER A 70 0.93 -31.38 14.91
C SER A 70 1.68 -31.23 13.58
N TYR A 71 1.02 -30.73 12.53
CA TYR A 71 1.59 -30.63 11.18
C TYR A 71 2.82 -29.73 11.12
N VAL A 72 3.94 -30.26 10.66
CA VAL A 72 5.16 -29.48 10.40
C VAL A 72 5.49 -29.59 8.92
N ASP A 73 5.44 -28.46 8.22
CA ASP A 73 5.78 -28.43 6.81
C ASP A 73 7.29 -28.29 6.57
N THR A 74 7.83 -29.19 5.76
CA THR A 74 9.23 -29.20 5.31
C THR A 74 9.39 -28.78 3.85
N SER A 75 8.31 -28.35 3.17
CA SER A 75 8.38 -27.93 1.79
C SER A 75 9.28 -26.70 1.59
N ASN A 76 9.91 -26.60 0.41
CA ASN A 76 10.74 -25.45 0.01
C ASN A 76 9.91 -24.32 -0.65
N SER A 77 8.59 -24.43 -0.62
CA SER A 77 7.65 -23.51 -1.25
C SER A 77 7.00 -22.64 -0.18
N GLU A 78 6.82 -21.35 -0.40
CA GLU A 78 6.15 -20.50 0.60
C GLU A 78 4.64 -20.80 0.64
N THR A 79 4.07 -20.82 1.84
CA THR A 79 2.61 -20.89 2.01
C THR A 79 1.97 -19.55 1.64
N VAL A 80 0.99 -19.60 0.75
CA VAL A 80 0.30 -18.41 0.23
C VAL A 80 -1.17 -18.37 0.61
N SER A 81 -1.74 -19.48 1.04
CA SER A 81 -3.12 -19.53 1.50
C SER A 81 -3.36 -20.64 2.49
N ILE A 82 -4.35 -20.42 3.34
CA ILE A 82 -4.97 -21.46 4.14
C ILE A 82 -6.48 -21.29 4.05
N LYS A 83 -7.16 -22.40 3.79
CA LYS A 83 -8.60 -22.53 3.92
C LYS A 83 -8.87 -23.63 4.93
N PHE A 84 -9.78 -23.45 5.86
CA PHE A 84 -10.32 -24.58 6.60
C PHE A 84 -11.84 -24.51 6.68
N ILE A 85 -12.48 -25.67 6.69
CA ILE A 85 -13.90 -25.83 6.91
C ILE A 85 -14.05 -26.67 8.16
N ILE A 86 -14.85 -26.21 9.11
CA ILE A 86 -15.23 -26.99 10.29
C ILE A 86 -16.74 -27.14 10.31
N THR A 87 -17.19 -28.38 10.47
CA THR A 87 -18.62 -28.73 10.53
C THR A 87 -18.92 -29.37 11.86
N TYR A 88 -19.93 -28.84 12.56
CA TYR A 88 -20.41 -29.33 13.84
C TYR A 88 -21.88 -29.75 13.75
N LEU A 89 -22.27 -30.71 14.57
CA LEU A 89 -23.65 -30.91 15.00
C LEU A 89 -23.81 -30.30 16.39
N ILE A 90 -24.71 -29.33 16.54
CA ILE A 90 -24.91 -28.62 17.81
C ILE A 90 -26.29 -28.94 18.38
N PHE A 91 -26.33 -29.33 19.65
CA PHE A 91 -27.56 -29.59 20.40
C PHE A 91 -28.05 -28.29 21.05
N PHE A 92 -28.88 -27.54 20.32
CA PHE A 92 -29.45 -26.30 20.85
C PHE A 92 -30.51 -26.57 21.93
N PRO A 93 -30.59 -25.72 22.98
CA PRO A 93 -31.62 -25.83 24.01
C PRO A 93 -33.03 -25.84 23.42
N GLY A 94 -33.84 -26.81 23.83
CA GLY A 94 -35.23 -26.95 23.37
C GLY A 94 -35.39 -27.62 22.00
N LYS A 95 -34.31 -28.10 21.38
CA LYS A 95 -34.37 -28.93 20.16
C LYS A 95 -33.98 -30.37 20.49
N GLU A 96 -34.77 -31.34 20.01
CA GLU A 96 -34.50 -32.77 20.21
C GLU A 96 -33.40 -33.31 19.27
N ILE A 97 -33.22 -32.67 18.12
CA ILE A 97 -32.31 -33.10 17.07
C ILE A 97 -31.19 -32.06 16.94
N PRO A 98 -29.91 -32.48 16.92
CA PRO A 98 -28.81 -31.55 16.71
C PRO A 98 -28.84 -30.98 15.30
N GLU A 99 -28.40 -29.73 15.16
CA GLU A 99 -28.42 -29.03 13.88
C GLU A 99 -27.01 -28.81 13.34
N LYS A 100 -26.84 -29.00 12.02
CA LYS A 100 -25.55 -28.82 11.34
C LYS A 100 -25.18 -27.34 11.25
N GLN A 101 -24.02 -26.99 11.80
CA GLN A 101 -23.38 -25.68 11.66
C GLN A 101 -22.05 -25.82 10.93
N GLU A 102 -21.67 -24.81 10.15
CA GLU A 102 -20.46 -24.83 9.34
C GLU A 102 -19.73 -23.49 9.37
N ILE A 103 -18.41 -23.51 9.52
CA ILE A 103 -17.53 -22.34 9.49
C ILE A 103 -16.48 -22.57 8.40
N ASP A 104 -16.51 -21.77 7.34
CA ASP A 104 -15.52 -21.75 6.25
C ASP A 104 -14.61 -20.53 6.43
N PHE A 105 -13.37 -20.75 6.82
CA PHE A 105 -12.34 -19.72 6.98
C PHE A 105 -11.35 -19.77 5.82
N LYS A 106 -10.95 -18.60 5.33
CA LYS A 106 -9.96 -18.42 4.26
C LYS A 106 -9.03 -17.25 4.56
N ALA A 107 -7.74 -17.48 4.45
CA ALA A 107 -6.72 -16.44 4.40
C ALA A 107 -5.82 -16.64 3.19
N PHE A 108 -5.49 -15.57 2.47
CA PHE A 108 -4.63 -15.61 1.30
C PHE A 108 -3.73 -14.38 1.21
N SER A 109 -2.47 -14.58 0.80
CA SER A 109 -1.46 -13.53 0.68
C SER A 109 -1.07 -13.17 -0.75
N SER A 110 -1.65 -13.84 -1.76
CA SER A 110 -1.32 -13.63 -3.18
C SER A 110 -2.51 -13.76 -4.12
N HIS A 111 -2.56 -12.87 -5.11
CA HIS A 111 -3.62 -12.79 -6.11
C HIS A 111 -3.77 -14.05 -6.97
N ASN A 112 -2.67 -14.79 -7.18
CA ASN A 112 -2.66 -15.97 -8.04
C ASN A 112 -3.59 -17.08 -7.53
N PHE A 113 -3.94 -17.08 -6.24
CA PHE A 113 -4.78 -18.12 -5.65
C PHE A 113 -6.29 -17.87 -5.83
N LEU A 114 -6.73 -16.61 -5.91
CA LEU A 114 -8.15 -16.27 -6.09
C LEU A 114 -8.68 -16.71 -7.47
N SER A 115 -7.86 -16.59 -8.51
CA SER A 115 -8.27 -16.90 -9.89
C SER A 115 -8.57 -18.38 -10.17
N ARG A 116 -8.06 -19.32 -9.36
CA ARG A 116 -8.19 -20.77 -9.61
C ARG A 116 -9.27 -21.48 -8.77
N SER A 117 -9.76 -20.87 -7.70
CA SER A 117 -10.65 -21.54 -6.74
C SER A 117 -11.98 -20.84 -6.48
N TYR A 118 -12.23 -19.68 -7.11
CA TYR A 118 -13.46 -18.92 -6.89
C TYR A 118 -14.47 -19.14 -8.04
N LYS A 119 -15.66 -19.63 -7.70
CA LYS A 119 -16.84 -19.54 -8.58
C LYS A 119 -17.30 -18.07 -8.61
N PRO A 120 -17.69 -17.52 -9.79
CA PRO A 120 -18.07 -16.12 -9.92
C PRO A 120 -19.37 -15.86 -9.15
N GLY A 121 -19.34 -14.96 -8.16
CA GLY A 121 -20.53 -14.62 -7.37
C GLY A 121 -20.27 -13.58 -6.27
N VAL A 122 -19.10 -13.64 -5.61
CA VAL A 122 -18.68 -12.58 -4.66
C VAL A 122 -17.79 -11.60 -5.40
N PHE A 123 -18.40 -10.55 -5.92
CA PHE A 123 -17.69 -9.40 -6.45
C PHE A 123 -17.04 -8.66 -5.27
N ILE A 124 -15.74 -8.89 -5.04
CA ILE A 124 -14.90 -7.90 -4.36
C ILE A 124 -14.69 -6.76 -5.38
N THR A 125 -15.74 -5.96 -5.59
CA THR A 125 -15.72 -4.75 -6.41
C THR A 125 -15.05 -3.62 -5.62
N GLY A 126 -13.76 -3.80 -5.35
CA GLY A 126 -12.85 -2.73 -4.97
C GLY A 126 -11.88 -2.54 -6.12
N SER A 127 -11.96 -1.41 -6.82
CA SER A 127 -11.12 -1.05 -7.98
C SER A 127 -9.62 -0.87 -7.68
N ASN A 128 -9.18 -1.21 -6.46
CA ASN A 128 -7.78 -1.34 -6.04
C ASN A 128 -7.68 -2.67 -5.31
N TYR A 129 -7.47 -3.75 -6.07
CA TYR A 129 -7.45 -5.12 -5.56
C TYR A 129 -6.39 -5.29 -4.47
N ASP A 130 -6.81 -5.28 -3.21
CA ASP A 130 -6.01 -5.88 -2.15
C ASP A 130 -5.79 -7.35 -2.53
N THR A 131 -4.55 -7.69 -2.87
CA THR A 131 -4.15 -9.02 -3.39
C THR A 131 -4.11 -10.09 -2.30
N TYR A 132 -4.57 -9.74 -1.11
CA TYR A 132 -4.54 -10.50 0.11
C TYR A 132 -5.82 -10.19 0.93
N GLY A 133 -6.22 -11.13 1.77
CA GLY A 133 -7.34 -10.90 2.69
C GLY A 133 -7.64 -12.11 3.56
N ILE A 134 -8.45 -11.86 4.59
CA ILE A 134 -9.07 -12.90 5.40
C ILE A 134 -10.58 -12.80 5.17
N VAL A 135 -11.22 -13.93 4.91
CA VAL A 135 -12.68 -14.04 4.75
C VAL A 135 -13.14 -15.25 5.52
N TYR A 136 -14.23 -15.11 6.27
CA TYR A 136 -14.92 -16.26 6.83
C TYR A 136 -16.40 -16.22 6.50
N LEU A 137 -17.00 -17.40 6.49
CA LEU A 137 -18.40 -17.64 6.22
C LEU A 137 -18.94 -18.60 7.27
N ILE A 138 -19.95 -18.16 8.01
CA ILE A 138 -20.67 -18.97 9.00
C ILE A 138 -22.00 -19.35 8.36
N ARG A 139 -22.29 -20.65 8.28
CA ARG A 139 -23.60 -21.18 7.89
C ARG A 139 -24.23 -21.78 9.12
N SER A 140 -25.41 -21.28 9.45
CA SER A 140 -26.10 -21.65 10.66
C SER A 140 -27.61 -21.81 10.46
N THR A 141 -28.23 -22.62 11.30
CA THR A 141 -29.70 -22.67 11.46
C THR A 141 -30.18 -21.81 12.62
N GLU A 142 -29.29 -21.42 13.53
CA GLU A 142 -29.62 -20.52 14.64
C GLU A 142 -28.86 -19.19 14.57
N ARG A 143 -29.64 -18.11 14.51
CA ARG A 143 -29.13 -16.76 14.23
C ARG A 143 -28.30 -16.22 15.38
N THR A 144 -28.77 -16.36 16.62
CA THR A 144 -28.07 -15.79 17.79
C THR A 144 -26.70 -16.44 17.99
N TRP A 145 -26.62 -17.76 17.76
CA TRP A 145 -25.34 -18.49 17.76
C TRP A 145 -24.38 -17.97 16.67
N ALA A 146 -24.89 -17.76 15.44
CA ALA A 146 -24.05 -17.27 14.35
C ALA A 146 -23.51 -15.85 14.62
N GLU A 147 -24.35 -14.95 15.15
CA GLU A 147 -23.95 -13.59 15.52
C GLU A 147 -22.89 -13.59 16.64
N ASP A 148 -22.97 -14.53 17.58
CA ASP A 148 -21.98 -14.66 18.65
C ASP A 148 -20.62 -15.16 18.13
N ILE A 149 -20.61 -16.22 17.30
CA ILE A 149 -19.39 -16.71 16.66
C ILE A 149 -18.77 -15.63 15.75
N ASP A 150 -19.58 -14.88 15.01
CA ASP A 150 -19.13 -13.76 14.19
C ASP A 150 -18.42 -12.68 15.02
N ASN A 151 -19.01 -12.26 16.14
CA ASN A 151 -18.41 -11.26 17.03
C ASN A 151 -17.09 -11.75 17.63
N MET A 152 -17.02 -13.02 18.05
CA MET A 152 -15.80 -13.63 18.58
C MET A 152 -14.70 -13.70 17.51
N LEU A 153 -15.03 -14.20 16.31
CA LEU A 153 -14.07 -14.29 15.21
C LEU A 153 -13.57 -12.91 14.79
N LYS A 154 -14.46 -11.93 14.69
CA LYS A 154 -14.07 -10.54 14.39
C LYS A 154 -13.07 -10.01 15.41
N ALA A 155 -13.37 -10.14 16.70
CA ALA A 155 -12.48 -9.65 17.76
C ALA A 155 -11.12 -10.36 17.75
N SER A 156 -11.09 -11.67 17.57
CA SER A 156 -9.82 -12.42 17.50
C SER A 156 -9.04 -12.12 16.22
N LEU A 157 -9.72 -11.86 15.10
CA LEU A 157 -9.06 -11.58 13.83
C LEU A 157 -8.43 -10.19 13.78
N ASP A 158 -8.98 -9.22 14.49
CA ASP A 158 -8.43 -7.88 14.61
C ASP A 158 -6.99 -7.91 15.19
N ASP A 159 -6.66 -8.87 16.07
CA ASP A 159 -5.32 -9.04 16.63
C ASP A 159 -4.26 -9.50 15.60
N PHE A 160 -4.69 -10.14 14.51
CA PHE A 160 -3.78 -10.54 13.42
C PHE A 160 -3.60 -9.43 12.38
N ILE A 161 -4.43 -8.38 12.43
CA ILE A 161 -4.32 -7.25 11.52
C ILE A 161 -3.16 -6.37 11.96
N ILE A 162 -2.21 -6.18 11.05
CA ILE A 162 -1.06 -5.31 11.25
C ILE A 162 -1.54 -3.88 11.03
N ASP A 163 -1.71 -3.15 12.13
CA ASP A 163 -1.91 -1.72 12.07
C ASP A 163 -0.79 -1.06 11.27
N GLU A 164 -1.18 -0.24 10.30
CA GLU A 164 -0.24 0.60 9.59
C GLU A 164 0.41 1.54 10.59
N LYS A 165 1.66 1.24 10.95
CA LYS A 165 2.46 2.15 11.76
C LYS A 165 2.46 3.52 11.08
N THR A 166 1.99 4.52 11.83
CA THR A 166 1.99 5.96 11.53
C THR A 166 3.23 6.50 10.79
N PRO A 167 4.48 6.01 11.01
CA PRO A 167 5.65 6.43 10.25
C PRO A 167 5.49 6.38 8.73
N TYR A 168 4.81 5.41 8.14
CA TYR A 168 4.73 5.32 6.66
C TYR A 168 3.86 6.42 6.06
N LYS A 169 2.77 6.78 6.74
CA LYS A 169 1.94 7.92 6.35
C LYS A 169 2.70 9.23 6.52
N LEU A 170 3.50 9.36 7.59
CA LEU A 170 4.37 10.52 7.77
C LEU A 170 5.46 10.59 6.68
N ILE A 171 6.07 9.46 6.35
CA ILE A 171 7.08 9.33 5.29
C ILE A 171 6.50 9.76 3.94
N SER A 172 5.30 9.33 3.59
CA SER A 172 4.67 9.74 2.33
C SER A 172 4.35 11.25 2.29
N ILE A 173 3.92 11.83 3.42
CA ILE A 173 3.70 13.28 3.54
C ILE A 173 5.02 14.05 3.42
N VAL A 174 6.05 13.67 4.17
CA VAL A 174 7.38 14.30 4.14
C VAL A 174 7.96 14.22 2.72
N ARG A 175 7.79 13.09 2.05
CA ARG A 175 8.19 12.90 0.65
C ARG A 175 7.47 13.87 -0.28
N SER A 176 6.15 14.00 -0.17
CA SER A 176 5.37 14.95 -0.98
C SER A 176 5.77 16.40 -0.74
N ILE A 177 6.01 16.79 0.52
CA ILE A 177 6.50 18.12 0.88
C ILE A 177 7.88 18.35 0.25
N PHE A 178 8.79 17.38 0.36
CA PHE A 178 10.12 17.49 -0.18
C PHE A 178 10.12 17.61 -1.71
N VAL A 179 9.31 16.79 -2.41
CA VAL A 179 9.08 16.94 -3.85
C VAL A 179 8.57 18.35 -4.15
N SER A 180 7.58 18.84 -3.41
CA SER A 180 7.01 20.18 -3.64
C SER A 180 8.04 21.29 -3.46
N ILE A 181 8.88 21.22 -2.43
CA ILE A 181 9.98 22.18 -2.19
C ILE A 181 11.02 22.09 -3.30
N PHE A 182 11.39 20.88 -3.71
CA PHE A 182 12.32 20.67 -4.82
C PHE A 182 11.79 21.27 -6.13
N LEU A 183 10.50 21.06 -6.44
CA LEU A 183 9.85 21.63 -7.61
C LEU A 183 9.80 23.17 -7.53
N ALA A 184 9.40 23.72 -6.38
CA ALA A 184 9.30 25.16 -6.18
C ALA A 184 10.67 25.85 -6.27
N SER A 185 11.71 25.29 -5.66
CA SER A 185 13.07 25.85 -5.70
C SER A 185 13.68 25.79 -7.09
N SER A 186 13.45 24.70 -7.83
CA SER A 186 14.05 24.51 -9.16
C SER A 186 13.45 25.43 -10.23
N VAL A 187 12.21 25.89 -10.07
CA VAL A 187 11.61 26.94 -10.93
C VAL A 187 11.87 28.33 -10.37
N GLY A 188 11.68 28.50 -9.05
CA GLY A 188 11.77 29.79 -8.39
C GLY A 188 13.16 30.40 -8.44
N VAL A 189 14.21 29.62 -8.23
CA VAL A 189 15.60 30.13 -8.22
C VAL A 189 16.01 30.68 -9.59
N PRO A 190 15.87 29.97 -10.72
CA PRO A 190 16.18 30.53 -12.03
C PRO A 190 15.39 31.80 -12.36
N VAL A 191 14.08 31.83 -12.06
CA VAL A 191 13.24 33.02 -12.29
C VAL A 191 13.71 34.21 -11.47
N ILE A 192 14.05 33.99 -10.19
CA ILE A 192 14.58 35.05 -9.31
C ILE A 192 15.94 35.54 -9.82
N VAL A 193 16.84 34.64 -10.21
CA VAL A 193 18.16 34.99 -10.75
C VAL A 193 18.04 35.79 -12.05
N ASP A 194 17.17 35.35 -12.96
CA ASP A 194 16.92 36.02 -14.23
C ASP A 194 16.29 37.41 -14.03
N TYR A 195 15.36 37.53 -13.08
CA TYR A 195 14.79 38.81 -12.67
C TYR A 195 15.87 39.78 -12.16
N TYR A 196 16.72 39.36 -11.23
CA TYR A 196 17.78 40.22 -10.70
C TYR A 196 18.84 40.57 -11.76
N ARG A 197 19.17 39.64 -12.67
CA ARG A 197 20.07 39.90 -13.80
C ARG A 197 19.49 40.95 -14.73
N THR A 198 18.23 40.79 -15.12
CA THR A 198 17.52 41.72 -16.01
C THR A 198 17.39 43.09 -15.35
N LYS A 199 17.03 43.14 -14.07
CA LYS A 199 16.97 44.39 -13.30
C LYS A 199 18.33 45.09 -13.26
N ALA A 200 19.42 44.37 -12.97
CA ALA A 200 20.75 44.96 -12.94
C ALA A 200 21.20 45.49 -14.31
N GLN A 201 20.84 44.80 -15.41
CA GLN A 201 21.09 45.29 -16.76
C GLN A 201 20.30 46.56 -17.07
N ILE A 202 19.02 46.59 -16.70
CA ILE A 202 18.17 47.77 -16.84
C ILE A 202 18.74 48.95 -16.04
N ASP A 203 19.08 48.73 -14.77
CA ASP A 203 19.61 49.78 -13.89
C ASP A 203 20.94 50.34 -14.43
N ASN A 204 21.82 49.48 -14.97
CA ASN A 204 23.08 49.90 -15.61
C ASN A 204 22.88 50.71 -16.90
N ILE A 205 21.76 50.53 -17.61
CA ILE A 205 21.45 51.32 -18.82
C ILE A 205 20.73 52.61 -18.44
N ILE A 206 19.74 52.54 -17.56
CA ILE A 206 18.86 53.65 -17.18
C ILE A 206 19.56 54.68 -16.29
N THR A 207 20.35 54.24 -15.31
CA THR A 207 20.98 55.13 -14.32
C THR A 207 21.92 56.16 -14.97
N PRO A 208 22.80 55.80 -15.94
CA PRO A 208 23.61 56.77 -16.67
C PRO A 208 22.80 57.79 -17.48
N ILE A 209 21.62 57.41 -17.97
CA ILE A 209 20.74 58.28 -18.77
C ILE A 209 20.10 59.34 -17.87
N PHE A 210 19.61 58.97 -16.68
CA PHE A 210 19.00 59.92 -15.75
C PHE A 210 20.02 60.85 -15.06
N ASN A 211 21.28 60.42 -14.91
CA ASN A 211 22.33 61.23 -14.29
C ASN A 211 22.97 62.25 -15.24
N LYS A 212 22.80 62.09 -16.57
CA LYS A 212 23.18 63.10 -17.55
C LYS A 212 21.95 63.92 -17.90
N ASN A 213 22.05 65.25 -17.83
CA ASN A 213 21.00 66.19 -18.24
C ASN A 213 20.89 66.26 -19.79
N ASP A 214 20.93 65.08 -20.42
CA ASP A 214 20.88 64.87 -21.86
C ASP A 214 19.41 64.97 -22.28
N GLY A 215 19.10 65.85 -23.24
CA GLY A 215 17.73 66.23 -23.60
C GLY A 215 16.79 65.07 -23.96
N ILE A 216 15.47 65.38 -23.94
CA ILE A 216 14.32 64.46 -24.12
C ILE A 216 14.50 63.46 -25.28
N GLU A 217 15.15 63.86 -26.37
CA GLU A 217 15.37 63.02 -27.56
C GLU A 217 16.29 61.81 -27.29
N LYS A 218 17.37 61.99 -26.50
CA LYS A 218 18.25 60.90 -26.07
C LYS A 218 17.55 59.94 -25.10
N PHE A 219 16.59 60.44 -24.32
CA PHE A 219 15.79 59.63 -23.40
C PHE A 219 14.89 58.66 -24.17
N TYR A 220 14.19 59.14 -25.21
CA TYR A 220 13.32 58.29 -26.03
C TYR A 220 14.09 57.23 -26.81
N SER A 221 15.21 57.58 -27.45
CA SER A 221 16.01 56.60 -28.19
C SER A 221 16.57 55.50 -27.28
N SER A 222 17.04 55.88 -26.09
CA SER A 222 17.55 54.92 -25.11
C SER A 222 16.45 54.02 -24.54
N THR A 223 15.24 54.57 -24.32
CA THR A 223 14.09 53.78 -23.83
C THR A 223 13.64 52.75 -24.87
N ILE A 224 13.60 53.13 -26.15
CA ILE A 224 13.30 52.21 -27.26
C ILE A 224 14.39 51.14 -27.36
N GLU A 225 15.67 51.48 -27.17
CA GLU A 225 16.76 50.49 -27.18
C GLU A 225 16.66 49.50 -26.00
N VAL A 226 16.26 49.96 -24.80
CA VAL A 226 16.00 49.09 -23.65
C VAL A 226 14.84 48.14 -23.93
N LEU A 227 13.71 48.65 -24.44
CA LEU A 227 12.55 47.82 -24.80
C LEU A 227 12.89 46.82 -25.91
N ARG A 228 13.66 47.25 -26.91
CA ARG A 228 14.14 46.39 -27.98
C ARG A 228 15.06 45.29 -27.46
N ARG A 229 16.04 45.63 -26.61
CA ARG A 229 16.89 44.61 -25.97
C ARG A 229 16.09 43.67 -25.08
N TYR A 230 15.10 44.17 -24.34
CA TYR A 230 14.23 43.31 -23.53
C TYR A 230 13.42 42.32 -24.39
N LEU A 231 12.93 42.77 -25.55
CA LEU A 231 12.21 41.93 -26.52
C LEU A 231 13.14 40.96 -27.28
N GLU A 232 14.37 41.38 -27.60
CA GLU A 232 15.39 40.56 -28.27
C GLU A 232 16.04 39.55 -27.31
N VAL A 233 16.10 39.85 -26.01
CA VAL A 233 16.62 38.99 -24.93
C VAL A 233 15.54 38.02 -24.40
N GLY A 234 14.38 37.93 -25.08
CA GLY A 234 13.37 36.90 -24.80
C GLY A 234 14.00 35.51 -24.62
N PRO A 235 13.32 34.59 -23.90
CA PRO A 235 13.98 33.42 -23.35
C PRO A 235 14.76 32.68 -24.43
N SER A 236 16.07 32.59 -24.25
CA SER A 236 16.94 31.96 -25.24
C SER A 236 16.44 30.54 -25.53
N ALA A 237 16.68 30.02 -26.74
CA ALA A 237 16.36 28.63 -27.06
C ALA A 237 16.94 27.64 -26.02
N PHE A 238 18.08 27.99 -25.42
CA PHE A 238 18.69 27.26 -24.31
C PHE A 238 17.86 27.31 -23.01
N GLN A 239 17.28 28.45 -22.64
CA GLN A 239 16.37 28.54 -21.49
C GLN A 239 15.08 27.74 -21.72
N ILE A 240 14.51 27.80 -22.92
CA ILE A 240 13.33 26.99 -23.27
C ILE A 240 13.67 25.49 -23.20
N LEU A 241 14.79 25.08 -23.78
CA LEU A 241 15.26 23.69 -23.72
C LEU A 241 15.52 23.24 -22.27
N TYR A 242 16.11 24.10 -21.44
CA TYR A 242 16.30 23.85 -20.02
C TYR A 242 14.96 23.58 -19.32
N TYR A 243 13.95 24.43 -19.52
CA TYR A 243 12.63 24.23 -18.93
C TYR A 243 11.96 22.93 -19.41
N ILE A 244 12.13 22.55 -20.68
CA ILE A 244 11.61 21.28 -21.22
C ILE A 244 12.28 20.08 -20.55
N ILE A 245 13.62 20.05 -20.51
CA ILE A 245 14.39 18.97 -19.86
C ILE A 245 14.03 18.87 -18.39
N PHE A 246 13.90 20.02 -17.73
CA PHE A 246 13.53 20.11 -16.33
C PHE A 246 12.12 19.55 -16.10
N PHE A 247 11.12 19.97 -16.88
CA PHE A 247 9.75 19.46 -16.76
C PHE A 247 9.68 17.93 -17.00
N ALA A 248 10.43 17.43 -17.99
CA ALA A 248 10.55 15.99 -18.23
C ALA A 248 11.16 15.26 -17.02
N SER A 249 12.20 15.84 -16.40
CA SER A 249 12.82 15.28 -15.19
C SER A 249 11.85 15.25 -14.00
N MET A 250 10.96 16.23 -13.87
CA MET A 250 9.94 16.27 -12.82
C MET A 250 8.90 15.16 -12.97
N ILE A 251 8.44 14.91 -14.21
CA ILE A 251 7.52 13.82 -14.50
C ILE A 251 8.20 12.48 -14.16
N PHE A 252 9.43 12.30 -14.64
CA PHE A 252 10.21 11.09 -14.35
C PHE A 252 10.38 10.88 -12.84
N PHE A 253 10.77 11.92 -12.10
CA PHE A 253 10.96 11.86 -10.66
C PHE A 253 9.65 11.57 -9.92
N SER A 254 8.54 12.19 -10.34
CA SER A 254 7.22 11.95 -9.76
C SER A 254 6.77 10.50 -9.95
N ILE A 255 7.00 9.92 -11.14
CA ILE A 255 6.73 8.51 -11.42
C ILE A 255 7.64 7.60 -10.58
N TRP A 256 8.93 7.91 -10.52
CA TRP A 256 9.92 7.15 -9.76
C TRP A 256 9.59 7.12 -8.27
N VAL A 257 9.24 8.28 -7.70
CA VAL A 257 8.79 8.43 -6.31
C VAL A 257 7.43 7.78 -6.07
N GLY A 258 6.50 7.87 -7.02
CA GLY A 258 5.22 7.18 -6.95
C GLY A 258 5.39 5.65 -6.82
N ASN A 259 6.32 5.09 -7.59
CA ASN A 259 6.60 3.66 -7.64
C ASN A 259 7.46 3.14 -6.47
N SER A 260 8.11 4.02 -5.70
CA SER A 260 8.90 3.63 -4.52
C SER A 260 8.06 3.40 -3.25
N GLY A 261 6.74 3.49 -3.33
CA GLY A 261 5.87 3.12 -2.21
C GLY A 261 6.07 1.66 -1.80
N SER A 262 6.25 1.39 -0.51
CA SER A 262 6.40 0.02 -0.01
C SER A 262 5.16 -0.79 -0.40
N LYS A 263 5.34 -1.83 -1.22
CA LYS A 263 4.26 -2.77 -1.55
C LYS A 263 3.76 -3.38 -0.25
N LYS A 264 2.48 -3.26 0.07
CA LYS A 264 1.89 -3.92 1.22
C LYS A 264 1.85 -5.42 0.95
N LYS A 265 2.24 -6.24 1.92
CA LYS A 265 2.22 -7.71 1.78
C LYS A 265 1.76 -8.33 3.09
N SER A 266 0.76 -9.20 3.00
CA SER A 266 0.32 -10.07 4.09
C SER A 266 1.00 -11.42 3.98
N TYR A 267 1.03 -12.18 5.07
CA TYR A 267 1.64 -13.50 5.10
C TYR A 267 0.75 -14.54 5.76
N VAL A 268 0.72 -15.72 5.14
CA VAL A 268 0.26 -16.96 5.76
C VAL A 268 1.51 -17.76 6.09
N VAL A 269 1.88 -17.82 7.37
CA VAL A 269 3.17 -18.34 7.85
C VAL A 269 2.99 -19.71 8.49
N LEU A 270 2.85 -20.74 7.66
CA LEU A 270 2.72 -22.12 8.14
C LEU A 270 4.01 -22.92 7.97
N ASN A 271 5.02 -22.35 7.32
CA ASN A 271 6.31 -22.99 7.13
C ASN A 271 7.49 -22.01 7.23
N LYS A 272 8.69 -22.57 7.39
CA LYS A 272 9.93 -21.79 7.56
C LYS A 272 10.25 -20.90 6.36
N LYS A 273 9.83 -21.30 5.15
CA LYS A 273 10.08 -20.53 3.93
C LYS A 273 9.25 -19.24 3.90
N ALA A 274 7.96 -19.33 4.23
CA ALA A 274 7.08 -18.18 4.39
C ALA A 274 7.57 -17.27 5.52
N GLU A 275 8.02 -17.84 6.63
CA GLU A 275 8.59 -17.07 7.75
C GLU A 275 9.85 -16.30 7.33
N LYS A 276 10.74 -16.94 6.57
CA LYS A 276 11.93 -16.30 6.00
C LYS A 276 11.56 -15.18 5.02
N SER A 277 10.62 -15.44 4.10
CA SER A 277 10.09 -14.47 3.14
C SER A 277 9.48 -13.24 3.83
N MET A 278 8.76 -13.46 4.94
CA MET A 278 8.20 -12.40 5.79
C MET A 278 9.31 -11.57 6.47
N LYS A 279 10.30 -12.24 7.08
CA LYS A 279 11.42 -11.56 7.77
C LYS A 279 12.28 -10.76 6.79
N GLU A 280 12.62 -11.33 5.63
CA GLU A 280 13.39 -10.65 4.58
C GLU A 280 12.66 -9.41 4.08
N PHE A 281 11.35 -9.52 3.82
CA PHE A 281 10.55 -8.38 3.40
C PHE A 281 10.47 -7.29 4.47
N ARG A 282 10.24 -7.65 5.74
CA ARG A 282 10.23 -6.69 6.85
C ARG A 282 11.59 -6.02 7.04
N PHE A 283 12.68 -6.75 6.84
CA PHE A 283 14.04 -6.21 6.88
C PHE A 283 14.32 -5.26 5.72
N GLU A 284 13.82 -5.56 4.51
CA GLU A 284 13.90 -4.63 3.39
C GLU A 284 13.03 -3.39 3.61
N GLN A 285 11.85 -3.56 4.21
CA GLN A 285 10.95 -2.47 4.55
C GLN A 285 11.52 -1.56 5.65
N SER A 286 12.25 -2.10 6.63
CA SER A 286 12.88 -1.29 7.67
C SER A 286 14.01 -0.39 7.14
N LYS A 287 14.54 -0.66 5.94
CA LYS A 287 15.51 0.19 5.25
C LYS A 287 14.86 1.34 4.46
N GLU A 288 13.53 1.36 4.30
CA GLU A 288 12.83 2.41 3.54
C GLU A 288 13.10 3.83 4.05
N PRO A 289 13.10 4.11 5.38
CA PRO A 289 13.44 5.44 5.88
C PRO A 289 14.87 5.85 5.47
N PHE A 290 15.82 4.91 5.51
CA PHE A 290 17.21 5.18 5.10
C PHE A 290 17.33 5.40 3.60
N ARG A 291 16.61 4.64 2.77
CA ARG A 291 16.51 4.86 1.32
C ARG A 291 15.98 6.25 1.02
N LEU A 292 14.90 6.66 1.70
CA LEU A 292 14.34 8.00 1.53
C LEU A 292 15.36 9.09 1.87
N VAL A 293 16.05 8.98 3.02
CA VAL A 293 17.07 9.94 3.41
C VAL A 293 18.18 10.01 2.36
N ARG A 294 18.69 8.86 1.92
CA ARG A 294 19.71 8.78 0.86
C ARG A 294 19.23 9.43 -0.43
N ASP A 295 18.02 9.13 -0.87
CA ASP A 295 17.45 9.63 -2.13
C ASP A 295 17.22 11.16 -2.06
N VAL A 296 16.82 11.67 -0.90
CA VAL A 296 16.75 13.10 -0.60
C VAL A 296 18.13 13.76 -0.69
N PHE A 297 19.16 13.18 -0.08
CA PHE A 297 20.53 13.68 -0.15
C PHE A 297 21.08 13.70 -1.58
N ILE A 298 20.86 12.62 -2.35
CA ILE A 298 21.25 12.56 -3.76
C ILE A 298 20.52 13.65 -4.56
N GLY A 299 19.21 13.84 -4.32
CA GLY A 299 18.43 14.89 -4.96
C GLY A 299 18.98 16.29 -4.70
N LEU A 300 19.39 16.60 -3.47
CA LEU A 300 20.02 17.89 -3.11
C LEU A 300 21.35 18.11 -3.84
N ILE A 301 22.20 17.07 -3.91
CA ILE A 301 23.49 17.14 -4.60
C ILE A 301 23.27 17.37 -6.10
N VAL A 302 22.39 16.58 -6.73
CA VAL A 302 22.07 16.70 -8.16
C VAL A 302 21.48 18.07 -8.47
N SER A 303 20.56 18.58 -7.65
CA SER A 303 20.00 19.93 -7.81
C SER A 303 21.09 21.01 -7.74
N SER A 304 21.97 20.92 -6.76
CA SER A 304 23.05 21.90 -6.56
C SER A 304 24.02 21.90 -7.76
N VAL A 305 24.40 20.72 -8.24
CA VAL A 305 25.27 20.57 -9.42
C VAL A 305 24.58 21.08 -10.68
N ALA A 306 23.29 20.80 -10.87
CA ALA A 306 22.52 21.28 -12.01
C ALA A 306 22.41 22.81 -12.02
N ASN A 307 22.11 23.43 -10.87
CA ASN A 307 22.07 24.88 -10.72
C ASN A 307 23.44 25.51 -11.00
N TYR A 308 24.52 24.90 -10.51
CA TYR A 308 25.89 25.36 -10.78
C TYR A 308 26.22 25.27 -12.28
N ALA A 309 25.92 24.13 -12.93
CA ALA A 309 26.13 23.96 -14.37
C ALA A 309 25.32 24.98 -15.18
N PHE A 310 24.06 25.23 -14.82
CA PHE A 310 23.23 26.24 -15.46
C PHE A 310 23.83 27.65 -15.32
N TYR A 311 24.34 28.00 -14.13
CA TYR A 311 25.02 29.28 -13.92
C TYR A 311 26.25 29.44 -14.85
N PHE A 312 27.04 28.39 -15.05
CA PHE A 312 28.20 28.45 -15.96
C PHE A 312 27.79 28.60 -17.42
N VAL A 313 26.80 27.83 -17.88
CA VAL A 313 26.30 27.90 -19.26
C VAL A 313 25.71 29.26 -19.59
N THR A 314 25.01 29.89 -18.63
CA THR A 314 24.36 31.20 -18.84
C THR A 314 25.29 32.41 -18.68
N LYS A 315 26.52 32.17 -18.20
CA LYS A 315 27.57 33.19 -18.10
C LYS A 315 28.37 33.34 -19.41
N ILE A 316 28.37 32.30 -20.25
CA ILE A 316 28.89 32.32 -21.62
C ILE A 316 27.88 33.04 -22.52
#